data_AF-A0A2M8P4I7-F1
#
_entry.id   AF-A0A2M8P4I7-F1
#
_cell.length_a   1.000
_cell.length_b   1.000
_cell.length_c   1.000
_cell.angle_alpha   90.00
_cell.angle_beta   90.00
_cell.angle_gamma   90.00
#
_symmetry.space_group_name_H-M   'P 1'
#
loop_
_entity.id
_entity.type
_entity.pdbx_description
1 polymer ?
#
loop_
_entity_poly.entity_id
_entity_poly.type
_entity_poly.pdbx_seq_one_letter_code
_entity_poly.pdbx_strand_id
1 'polypeptide(L)'
;MTDNLTPQSPPPSVEYIFIERKRNPLRRLGCTIMLILWFIFLLLPLFLFVLAVQQEITIAHPGDIPESYQHPLFQVQLIMEKDYRGLRIVNTTLHNSTETNICVQTNVRYILWEGQGDPATICRCYERDNAKANWMLLEQTLEACR
;
A
#
# COMPACT_ATOMS: atom_id res chain seq x y z
N MET A 1 -62.95 -1.03 -62.17
CA MET A 1 -61.64 -1.31 -61.56
C MET A 1 -61.68 -0.66 -60.21
N THR A 2 -62.15 -1.40 -59.21
CA THR A 2 -62.46 -0.90 -57.86
C THR A 2 -61.52 -1.61 -56.90
N ASP A 3 -60.58 -0.84 -56.34
CA ASP A 3 -59.60 -1.31 -55.38
C ASP A 3 -60.28 -1.70 -54.07
N ASN A 4 -60.08 -2.95 -53.67
CA ASN A 4 -60.64 -3.53 -52.47
C ASN A 4 -59.59 -3.43 -51.35
N LEU A 5 -59.61 -2.33 -50.59
CA LEU A 5 -58.75 -2.13 -49.43
C LEU A 5 -59.35 -2.83 -48.22
N THR A 6 -58.88 -4.05 -47.94
CA THR A 6 -59.12 -4.75 -46.66
C THR A 6 -58.45 -4.00 -45.50
N PRO A 7 -59.13 -3.79 -44.36
CA PRO A 7 -58.50 -3.21 -43.18
C PRO A 7 -57.46 -4.18 -42.59
N GLN A 8 -56.18 -3.79 -42.57
CA GLN A 8 -55.15 -4.51 -41.82
C GLN A 8 -55.42 -4.34 -40.32
N SER A 9 -55.66 -5.45 -39.63
CA SER A 9 -55.66 -5.50 -38.17
C SER A 9 -54.29 -5.10 -37.62
N PRO A 10 -54.20 -4.24 -36.60
CA PRO A 10 -52.91 -3.90 -36.01
C PRO A 10 -52.26 -5.14 -35.38
N PRO A 11 -50.93 -5.31 -35.47
CA PRO A 11 -50.23 -6.42 -34.85
C PRO A 11 -50.37 -6.36 -33.32
N PRO A 12 -50.38 -7.51 -32.62
CA PRO A 12 -50.51 -7.55 -31.17
C PRO A 12 -49.36 -6.79 -30.50
N SER A 13 -49.70 -5.90 -29.56
CA SER A 13 -48.73 -5.17 -28.75
C SER A 13 -48.02 -6.16 -27.82
N VAL A 14 -46.77 -6.49 -28.14
CA VAL A 14 -45.92 -7.28 -27.26
C VAL A 14 -45.51 -6.36 -26.11
N GLU A 15 -46.08 -6.58 -24.93
CA GLU A 15 -45.67 -5.92 -23.69
C GLU A 15 -44.31 -6.48 -23.27
N TYR A 16 -43.25 -5.73 -23.58
CA TYR A 16 -41.89 -6.06 -23.19
C TYR A 16 -41.74 -5.78 -21.68
N ILE A 17 -41.77 -6.85 -20.89
CA ILE A 17 -41.41 -6.78 -19.47
C ILE A 17 -39.91 -6.53 -19.37
N PHE A 18 -39.51 -5.27 -19.23
CA PHE A 18 -38.17 -4.91 -18.83
C PHE A 18 -37.99 -5.28 -17.36
N ILE A 19 -37.49 -6.50 -17.10
CA ILE A 19 -37.06 -6.88 -15.76
C ILE A 19 -35.82 -6.05 -15.42
N GLU A 20 -36.03 -4.92 -14.76
CA GLU A 20 -34.97 -4.08 -14.25
C GLU A 20 -34.29 -4.82 -13.10
N ARG A 21 -33.26 -5.62 -13.43
CA ARG A 21 -32.46 -6.35 -12.45
C ARG A 21 -31.73 -5.33 -11.58
N LYS A 22 -32.32 -4.98 -10.42
CA LYS A 22 -31.65 -4.21 -9.36
C LYS A 22 -30.32 -4.88 -9.07
N ARG A 23 -29.23 -4.22 -9.48
CA ARG A 23 -27.86 -4.68 -9.26
C ARG A 23 -27.60 -4.56 -7.76
N ASN A 24 -27.68 -5.67 -7.03
CA ASN A 24 -27.33 -5.67 -5.61
C ASN A 24 -25.85 -5.31 -5.45
N PRO A 25 -25.52 -4.15 -4.84
CA PRO A 25 -24.14 -3.71 -4.68
C PRO A 25 -23.35 -4.67 -3.78
N LEU A 26 -24.04 -5.33 -2.84
CA LEU A 26 -23.47 -6.34 -1.94
C LEU A 26 -22.88 -7.56 -2.69
N ARG A 27 -23.51 -7.96 -3.81
CA ARG A 27 -23.04 -9.07 -4.64
C ARG A 27 -21.82 -8.68 -5.47
N ARG A 28 -21.72 -7.41 -5.87
CA ARG A 28 -20.52 -6.87 -6.53
C ARG A 28 -19.36 -6.79 -5.55
N LEU A 29 -19.60 -6.30 -4.33
CA LEU A 29 -18.58 -6.23 -3.28
C LEU A 29 -17.99 -7.62 -2.98
N GLY A 30 -18.85 -8.63 -2.79
CA GLY A 30 -18.41 -10.01 -2.55
C GLY A 30 -17.58 -10.59 -3.70
N CYS A 31 -18.01 -10.36 -4.95
CA CYS A 31 -17.27 -10.81 -6.13
C CYS A 31 -15.89 -10.13 -6.23
N THR A 32 -15.82 -8.82 -5.97
CA THR A 32 -14.57 -8.07 -5.96
C THR A 32 -13.63 -8.56 -4.86
N ILE A 33 -14.13 -8.78 -3.64
CA ILE A 33 -13.32 -9.31 -2.53
C ILE A 33 -12.76 -10.70 -2.87
N MET A 34 -13.60 -11.59 -3.39
CA MET A 34 -13.15 -12.94 -3.79
C MET A 34 -12.08 -12.86 -4.88
N LEU A 35 -12.25 -11.98 -5.86
CA LEU A 35 -11.27 -11.78 -6.93
C LEU A 35 -9.95 -11.24 -6.37
N ILE A 36 -9.97 -10.27 -5.46
CA ILE A 36 -8.77 -9.74 -4.79
C ILE A 36 -8.05 -10.85 -4.02
N LEU A 37 -8.78 -11.63 -3.21
CA LEU A 37 -8.20 -12.75 -2.46
C LEU A 37 -7.54 -13.77 -3.39
N TRP A 38 -8.22 -14.11 -4.49
CA TRP A 38 -7.69 -15.01 -5.51
C TRP A 38 -6.35 -14.50 -6.09
N PHE A 39 -6.28 -13.22 -6.45
CA PHE A 39 -5.05 -12.61 -6.92
C PHE A 39 -3.94 -12.62 -5.87
N ILE A 40 -4.26 -12.34 -4.60
CA ILE A 40 -3.28 -12.41 -3.50
C ILE A 40 -2.72 -13.83 -3.40
N PHE A 41 -3.57 -14.86 -3.42
CA PHE A 41 -3.10 -16.25 -3.36
C PHE A 41 -2.17 -16.63 -4.52
N LEU A 42 -2.45 -16.17 -5.73
CA LEU A 42 -1.59 -16.43 -6.89
C LEU A 42 -0.29 -15.62 -6.87
N LEU A 43 -0.32 -14.38 -6.37
CA LEU A 43 0.84 -13.48 -6.33
C LEU A 43 1.75 -13.72 -5.13
N LEU A 44 1.22 -14.26 -4.02
CA LEU A 44 1.98 -14.54 -2.80
C LEU A 44 3.27 -15.35 -3.05
N PRO A 45 3.26 -16.51 -3.76
CA PRO A 45 4.48 -17.27 -3.98
C PRO A 45 5.51 -16.50 -4.81
N LEU A 46 5.07 -15.71 -5.79
CA LEU A 46 5.96 -14.88 -6.60
C LEU A 46 6.57 -13.76 -5.77
N PHE A 47 5.78 -13.11 -4.92
CA PHE A 47 6.24 -12.09 -3.99
C PHE A 47 7.27 -12.65 -3.01
N LEU A 48 7.03 -13.82 -2.41
CA LEU A 48 7.97 -14.48 -1.52
C LEU A 48 9.27 -14.87 -2.24
N PHE A 49 9.19 -15.33 -3.49
CA PHE A 49 10.36 -15.64 -4.29
C PHE A 49 11.22 -14.39 -4.56
N VAL A 50 10.59 -13.29 -4.95
CA VAL A 50 11.28 -12.00 -5.14
C VAL A 50 11.95 -11.54 -3.85
N LEU A 51 11.24 -11.63 -2.73
CA LEU A 51 11.76 -11.24 -1.42
C LEU A 51 12.93 -12.13 -0.98
N ALA A 52 12.90 -13.43 -1.31
CA ALA A 52 14.01 -14.35 -1.05
C ALA A 52 15.27 -14.03 -1.88
N VAL A 53 15.10 -13.55 -3.12
CA VAL A 53 16.23 -13.23 -4.02
C VAL A 53 16.82 -11.85 -3.72
N GLN A 54 15.97 -10.83 -3.57
CA GLN A 54 16.41 -9.44 -3.37
C GLN A 54 16.75 -9.14 -1.91
N GLN A 55 16.27 -9.96 -0.97
CA GLN A 55 16.43 -9.82 0.48
C GLN A 55 15.82 -8.56 1.09
N GLU A 56 15.60 -7.51 0.31
CA GLU A 56 14.91 -6.29 0.73
C GLU A 56 14.01 -5.73 -0.38
N ILE A 57 12.90 -5.15 0.05
CA ILE A 57 11.99 -4.38 -0.79
C ILE A 57 11.85 -3.02 -0.12
N THR A 58 12.34 -1.98 -0.80
CA THR A 58 12.40 -0.62 -0.25
C THR A 58 11.60 0.34 -1.10
N ILE A 59 10.73 1.11 -0.46
CA ILE A 59 9.97 2.21 -1.04
C ILE A 59 10.58 3.50 -0.49
N ALA A 60 11.23 4.27 -1.36
CA ALA A 60 11.82 5.55 -0.98
C ALA A 60 10.73 6.61 -0.71
N HIS A 61 11.03 7.55 0.18
CA HIS A 61 10.17 8.69 0.44
C HIS A 61 10.15 9.66 -0.75
N PRO A 62 8.97 10.06 -1.23
CA PRO A 62 8.87 11.16 -2.20
C PRO A 62 9.08 12.50 -1.48
N GLY A 63 10.17 13.21 -1.76
CA GLY A 63 10.42 14.56 -1.24
C GLY A 63 11.88 14.86 -0.90
N ASP A 64 12.12 16.10 -0.47
CA ASP A 64 13.42 16.56 0.06
C ASP A 64 13.52 16.20 1.54
N ILE A 65 13.86 14.94 1.80
CA ILE A 65 14.12 14.44 3.16
C ILE A 65 15.62 14.16 3.35
N PRO A 66 16.13 14.34 4.58
CA PRO A 66 17.49 13.93 4.91
C PRO A 66 17.70 12.45 4.61
N GLU A 67 18.76 12.15 3.86
CA GLU A 67 19.23 10.78 3.64
C GLU A 67 18.11 9.81 3.22
N SER A 68 17.42 10.08 2.11
CA SER A 68 16.26 9.29 1.63
C SER A 68 16.49 7.78 1.54
N TYR A 69 17.74 7.35 1.30
CA TYR A 69 18.12 5.93 1.32
C TYR A 69 18.17 5.32 2.73
N GLN A 70 18.47 6.11 3.76
CA GLN A 70 18.53 5.67 5.15
C GLN A 70 17.16 5.72 5.84
N HIS A 71 16.24 6.54 5.33
CA HIS A 71 14.89 6.71 5.85
C HIS A 71 13.85 6.37 4.78
N PRO A 72 13.68 5.08 4.45
CA PRO A 72 12.67 4.67 3.49
C PRO A 72 11.27 4.82 4.08
N LEU A 73 10.28 5.06 3.21
CA LEU A 73 8.88 5.14 3.59
C LEU A 73 8.39 3.84 4.16
N PHE A 74 8.78 2.77 3.48
CA PHE A 74 8.43 1.43 3.83
C PHE A 74 9.54 0.50 3.32
N GLN A 75 10.06 -0.33 4.19
CA GLN A 75 11.04 -1.35 3.83
C GLN A 75 10.67 -2.66 4.49
N VAL A 76 10.70 -3.73 3.70
CA VAL A 76 10.59 -5.11 4.19
C VAL A 76 11.87 -5.83 3.85
N GLN A 77 12.53 -6.38 4.85
CA GLN A 77 13.80 -7.09 4.72
C GLN A 77 13.67 -8.50 5.28
N LEU A 78 14.19 -9.48 4.55
CA LEU A 78 14.31 -10.87 5.00
C LEU A 78 15.54 -11.02 5.90
N ILE A 79 15.32 -11.48 7.12
CA ILE A 79 16.34 -11.86 8.09
C ILE A 79 16.62 -13.36 7.91
N MET A 80 17.87 -13.71 7.61
CA MET A 80 18.33 -15.08 7.31
C MET A 80 19.56 -15.49 8.12
N GLU A 81 19.85 -14.76 9.18
CA GLU A 81 20.90 -15.04 10.15
C GLU A 81 20.68 -16.41 10.82
N LYS A 82 21.76 -17.02 11.31
CA LYS A 82 21.70 -18.40 11.83
C LYS A 82 20.71 -18.55 12.99
N ASP A 83 20.68 -17.58 13.89
CA ASP A 83 19.90 -17.62 15.14
C ASP A 83 18.63 -16.75 15.08
N TYR A 84 18.44 -16.00 13.99
CA TYR A 84 17.30 -15.12 13.77
C TYR A 84 16.82 -15.30 12.34
N ARG A 85 15.55 -15.68 12.16
CA ARG A 85 14.94 -15.73 10.84
C ARG A 85 13.56 -15.12 10.87
N GLY A 86 13.29 -14.29 9.89
CA GLY A 86 12.07 -13.52 9.91
C GLY A 86 12.00 -12.43 8.85
N LEU A 87 11.06 -11.53 9.07
CA LEU A 87 10.91 -10.29 8.32
C LEU A 87 11.13 -9.11 9.25
N ARG A 88 11.96 -8.16 8.83
CA ARG A 88 12.07 -6.83 9.41
C ARG A 88 11.23 -5.87 8.58
N ILE A 89 10.33 -5.16 9.23
CA ILE A 89 9.48 -4.15 8.62
C ILE A 89 9.88 -2.81 9.21
N VAL A 90 10.28 -1.88 8.36
CA VAL A 90 10.70 -0.53 8.74
C VAL A 90 9.77 0.46 8.07
N ASN A 91 9.14 1.32 8.87
CA ASN A 91 8.31 2.40 8.38
C ASN A 91 8.82 3.70 8.97
N THR A 92 8.94 4.74 8.15
CA THR A 92 9.33 6.06 8.64
C THR A 92 8.22 7.08 8.45
N THR A 93 8.04 7.94 9.44
CA THR A 93 7.04 9.02 9.45
C THR A 93 7.72 10.33 9.77
N LEU A 94 7.36 11.39 9.06
CA LEU A 94 7.92 12.72 9.27
C LEU A 94 7.13 13.47 10.34
N HIS A 95 7.83 14.12 11.25
CA HIS A 95 7.30 14.97 12.31
C HIS A 95 7.98 16.34 12.26
N ASN A 96 7.25 17.41 12.59
CA ASN A 96 7.76 18.79 12.59
C ASN A 96 8.53 19.18 11.30
N SER A 97 8.01 18.79 10.12
CA SER A 97 8.62 19.09 8.82
C SER A 97 8.42 20.56 8.43
N THR A 98 9.44 21.38 8.69
CA THR A 98 9.57 22.77 8.25
C THR A 98 10.68 22.89 7.21
N GLU A 99 10.88 24.07 6.61
CA GLU A 99 11.92 24.25 5.59
C GLU A 99 13.34 24.04 6.13
N THR A 100 13.58 24.29 7.41
CA THR A 100 14.91 24.21 8.04
C THR A 100 15.04 23.09 9.06
N ASN A 101 13.93 22.56 9.59
CA ASN A 101 13.93 21.51 10.62
C ASN A 101 12.99 20.38 10.23
N ILE A 102 13.42 19.13 10.42
CA ILE A 102 12.61 17.94 10.18
C ILE A 102 12.99 16.83 11.15
N CYS A 103 11.99 16.18 11.75
CA CYS A 103 12.21 14.99 12.57
C CYS A 103 11.67 13.76 11.84
N VAL A 104 12.48 12.71 11.76
CA VAL A 104 12.12 11.44 11.15
C VAL A 104 11.96 10.40 12.26
N GLN A 105 10.76 9.86 12.38
CA GLN A 105 10.48 8.76 13.29
C GLN A 105 10.49 7.44 12.52
N THR A 106 11.45 6.58 12.85
CA THR A 106 11.62 5.25 12.29
C THR A 106 11.06 4.21 13.23
N ASN A 107 10.06 3.47 12.77
CA ASN A 107 9.47 2.35 13.49
C ASN A 107 9.94 1.05 12.87
N VAL A 108 10.60 0.21 13.68
CA VAL A 108 11.10 -1.10 13.30
C VAL A 108 10.27 -2.16 14.01
N ARG A 109 9.75 -3.10 13.23
CA ARG A 109 9.02 -4.26 13.73
C ARG A 109 9.61 -5.53 13.15
N TYR A 110 9.52 -6.60 13.93
CA TYR A 110 10.01 -7.91 13.54
C TYR A 110 8.88 -8.92 13.53
N ILE A 111 8.80 -9.72 12.47
CA ILE A 111 7.97 -10.91 12.37
C ILE A 111 8.94 -12.09 12.23
N LEU A 112 9.37 -12.63 13.37
CA LEU A 112 10.33 -13.72 13.41
C LEU A 112 9.61 -15.06 13.56
N TRP A 113 10.04 -16.06 12.81
CA TRP A 113 9.67 -17.47 13.04
C TRP A 113 10.80 -18.25 13.73
N GLU A 114 11.98 -17.65 13.83
CA GLU A 114 13.11 -18.16 14.61
C GLU A 114 13.82 -16.98 15.30
N GLY A 115 14.12 -17.12 16.59
CA GLY A 115 14.68 -16.06 17.43
C GLY A 115 13.64 -15.16 18.10
N GLN A 116 14.11 -14.08 18.73
CA GLN A 116 13.30 -13.04 19.38
C GLN A 116 13.85 -11.67 19.01
N GLY A 117 12.99 -10.67 18.87
CA GLY A 117 13.39 -9.31 18.52
C GLY A 117 12.31 -8.31 18.95
N ASP A 118 12.72 -7.34 19.77
CA ASP A 118 11.80 -6.34 20.28
C ASP A 118 11.55 -5.24 19.23
N PRO A 119 10.30 -4.73 19.10
CA PRO A 119 10.04 -3.58 18.26
C PRO A 119 10.77 -2.36 18.82
N ALA A 120 11.28 -1.51 17.93
CA ALA A 120 12.02 -0.31 18.29
C ALA A 120 11.48 0.90 17.54
N THR A 121 11.42 2.04 18.23
CA THR A 121 11.12 3.33 17.63
C THR A 121 12.33 4.23 17.83
N ILE A 122 12.76 4.90 16.77
CA ILE A 122 13.92 5.78 16.76
C ILE A 122 13.48 7.11 16.19
N CYS A 123 13.76 8.20 16.90
CA CYS A 123 13.57 9.55 16.36
C CYS A 123 14.94 10.14 15.99
N ARG A 124 15.04 10.73 14.80
CA ARG A 124 16.19 11.52 14.37
C ARG A 124 15.73 12.89 13.88
N CYS A 125 16.18 13.94 14.53
CA CYS A 125 15.89 15.31 14.12
C CYS A 125 17.07 15.91 13.38
N TYR A 126 16.78 16.57 12.27
CA TYR A 126 17.73 17.16 11.36
C TYR A 126 17.41 18.65 11.20
N GLU A 127 18.47 19.46 11.13
CA GLU A 127 18.40 20.88 10.87
C GLU A 127 19.25 21.24 9.64
N ARG A 128 18.88 22.30 8.94
CA ARG A 128 19.67 22.91 7.88
C ARG A 128 19.50 24.42 7.89
N ASP A 129 20.56 25.14 7.56
CA ASP A 129 20.54 26.61 7.56
C ASP A 129 19.60 27.20 6.50
N ASN A 130 19.44 26.52 5.36
CA ASN A 130 18.64 26.96 4.22
C ASN A 130 18.13 25.76 3.41
N ALA A 131 17.11 25.97 2.57
CA ALA A 131 16.51 24.92 1.73
C ALA A 131 17.46 24.23 0.73
N LYS A 132 18.67 24.78 0.52
CA LYS A 132 19.71 24.20 -0.36
C LYS A 132 20.92 23.66 0.42
N ALA A 133 20.94 23.84 1.73
CA ALA A 133 22.01 23.35 2.59
C ALA A 133 21.80 21.86 2.88
N ASN A 134 22.89 21.17 3.20
CA ASN A 134 22.83 19.78 3.62
C ASN A 134 22.18 19.69 5.00
N TRP A 135 21.39 18.63 5.20
CA TRP A 135 20.84 18.30 6.50
C TRP A 135 21.95 17.88 7.46
N MET A 136 21.89 18.39 8.69
CA MET A 136 22.77 18.02 9.79
C MET A 136 21.94 17.37 10.89
N LEU A 137 22.42 16.25 11.44
CA LEU A 137 21.76 15.58 12.55
C LEU A 137 21.91 16.43 13.82
N LEU A 138 20.78 16.87 14.36
CA LEU A 138 20.71 17.63 15.60
C LEU A 138 20.64 16.68 16.81
N GLU A 139 19.72 15.72 16.75
CA GLU A 139 19.44 14.81 17.88
C GLU A 139 18.98 13.44 17.39
N GLN A 140 19.33 12.40 18.14
CA GLN A 140 18.82 11.04 17.97
C GLN A 140 18.37 10.46 19.32
N THR A 141 17.14 9.97 19.38
CA THR A 141 16.58 9.28 20.55
C THR A 141 16.03 7.90 20.18
N LEU A 142 15.98 6.99 21.14
CA LEU A 142 15.39 5.65 21.01
C LEU A 142 13.92 5.63 21.47
N GLU A 143 13.23 6.76 21.31
CA GLU A 143 11.82 6.94 21.63
C GLU A 143 11.08 7.54 20.42
N ALA A 144 9.76 7.66 20.54
CA ALA A 144 8.96 8.42 19.58
C ALA A 144 9.38 9.90 19.54
N CYS A 145 9.23 10.54 18.37
CA CYS A 145 9.44 11.97 18.26
C CYS A 145 8.40 12.73 19.10
N ARG A 146 8.83 13.79 19.78
CA ARG A 146 7.97 14.67 20.59
C ARG A 146 7.90 16.06 19.99
#